data_AF-A0A3A6NAG7-F1
#
_entry.id   AF-A0A3A6NAG7-F1
#
_cell.length_a   1.000
_cell.length_b   1.000
_cell.length_c   1.000
_cell.angle_alpha   90.00
_cell.angle_beta   90.00
_cell.angle_gamma   90.00
#
_symmetry.space_group_name_H-M   'P 1'
#
loop_
_entity.id
_entity.type
_entity.pdbx_description
1 polymer ?
#
loop_
_entity_poly.entity_id
_entity_poly.type
_entity_poly.pdbx_seq_one_letter_code
_entity_poly.pdbx_strand_id
1 'polypeptide(L)' 'MPSETIHLYLVIFLLATGLRRNEALSLRWKDVNFERGILPLTKQLKRNRRGQLWPRKNKN' A
#
# COMPACT_ATOMS: atom_id res chain seq x y z
N MET A 1 23.86 -1.11 8.84
CA MET A 1 22.61 -1.42 9.57
C MET A 1 21.48 -1.46 8.54
N PRO A 2 20.89 -2.64 8.27
CA PRO A 2 19.92 -2.82 7.17
C PRO A 2 18.56 -2.13 7.38
N SER A 3 18.30 -1.56 8.57
CA SER A 3 17.05 -0.88 8.89
C SER A 3 16.82 0.42 8.11
N GLU A 4 17.87 1.22 7.90
CA GLU A 4 17.81 2.50 7.19
C GLU A 4 17.35 2.31 5.72
N THR A 5 17.83 1.26 5.07
CA THR A 5 17.58 1.01 3.65
C THR A 5 16.12 0.65 3.38
N ILE A 6 15.45 -0.05 4.31
CA ILE A 6 14.04 -0.46 4.16
C ILE A 6 13.12 0.75 4.05
N HIS A 7 13.37 1.79 4.87
CA HIS A 7 12.59 3.02 4.82
C HIS A 7 12.75 3.74 3.49
N LEU A 8 13.97 3.79 2.95
CA LEU A 8 14.25 4.42 1.66
C LEU A 8 13.50 3.73 0.52
N TYR A 9 13.53 2.39 0.46
CA TYR A 9 12.80 1.65 -0.58
C TYR A 9 11.28 1.88 -0.51
N LEU A 10 10.71 1.95 0.69
CA LEU A 10 9.29 2.25 0.86
C LEU A 10 8.94 3.67 0.40
N VAL A 11 9.80 4.65 0.70
CA VAL A 11 9.60 6.05 0.27
C VAL A 11 9.70 6.16 -1.26
N ILE A 12 10.70 5.54 -1.88
CA ILE A 12 10.86 5.51 -3.34
C ILE A 12 9.63 4.86 -3.98
N PHE A 13 9.16 3.74 -3.45
CA PHE A 13 7.98 3.04 -3.96
C PHE A 13 6.71 3.92 -3.90
N LEU A 14 6.47 4.61 -2.77
CA LEU A 14 5.34 5.53 -2.61
C LEU A 14 5.43 6.72 -3.58
N LEU A 15 6.64 7.26 -3.79
CA LEU A 15 6.88 8.35 -4.74
C LEU A 15 6.68 7.92 -6.19
N ALA A 16 7.20 6.75 -6.57
CA ALA A 16 7.12 6.25 -7.93
C ALA A 16 5.68 5.88 -8.35
N THR A 17 4.87 5.39 -7.40
CA THR A 17 3.50 4.92 -7.67
C THR A 17 2.43 5.95 -7.34
N GLY A 18 2.75 6.97 -6.53
CA GLY A 18 1.77 7.93 -6.00
C GLY A 18 0.78 7.32 -5.00
N LEU A 19 1.02 6.10 -4.53
CA LEU A 19 0.14 5.42 -3.58
C LEU A 19 0.13 6.16 -2.23
N ARG A 20 -1.05 6.28 -1.62
CA ARG A 20 -1.12 6.73 -0.23
C ARG A 20 -0.62 5.62 0.69
N ARG A 21 0.00 5.99 1.81
CA ARG A 21 0.50 5.03 2.82
C ARG A 21 -0.52 3.92 3.15
N ASN A 22 -1.78 4.28 3.36
CA ASN A 22 -2.83 3.33 3.72
C ASN A 22 -3.29 2.44 2.56
N GLU A 23 -3.04 2.83 1.31
CA GLU A 23 -3.32 2.02 0.13
C GLU A 23 -2.19 1.00 -0.05
N ALA A 24 -0.93 1.45 0.03
CA ALA A 24 0.26 0.60 0.04
C ALA A 24 0.22 -0.46 1.16
N LEU A 25 -0.23 -0.09 2.37
CA LEU A 25 -0.40 -1.03 3.48
C LEU A 25 -1.55 -2.03 3.31
N SER A 26 -2.47 -1.78 2.38
CA SER A 26 -3.62 -2.66 2.12
C SER A 26 -3.41 -3.58 0.91
N LEU A 27 -2.34 -3.35 0.15
CA LEU A 27 -1.90 -4.20 -0.95
C LEU A 27 -1.51 -5.58 -0.41
N ARG A 28 -1.87 -6.61 -1.17
CA ARG A 28 -1.46 -7.99 -0.90
C ARG A 28 -0.75 -8.51 -2.13
N TRP A 29 0.14 -9.48 -1.96
CA TRP A 29 0.91 -10.07 -3.05
C TRP A 29 0.05 -10.55 -4.22
N LYS A 30 -1.12 -11.13 -3.95
CA LYS A 30 -2.06 -11.58 -5.00
C LYS A 30 -2.73 -10.45 -5.80
N ASP A 31 -2.70 -9.23 -5.27
CA ASP A 31 -3.27 -8.07 -5.92
C ASP A 31 -2.22 -7.43 -6.86
N VAL A 32 -0.92 -7.79 -6.77
CA VAL A 32 0.18 -7.25 -7.60
C VAL A 32 0.36 -8.08 -8.86
N ASN A 33 0.38 -7.42 -10.02
CA ASN A 33 0.81 -8.05 -11.27
C ASN A 33 2.25 -7.65 -11.60
N PHE A 34 3.20 -8.52 -11.24
CA PHE A 34 4.62 -8.28 -11.48
C PHE A 34 5.02 -8.32 -12.95
N GLU A 35 4.34 -9.12 -13.79
CA GLU A 35 4.63 -9.23 -15.21
C GLU A 35 4.29 -7.96 -15.98
N ARG A 36 3.20 -7.30 -15.59
CA ARG A 36 2.70 -6.08 -16.26
C ARG A 36 3.07 -4.79 -15.53
N GLY A 37 3.66 -4.88 -14.35
CA GLY A 37 3.95 -3.71 -13.50
C GLY A 37 2.70 -2.99 -13.01
N ILE A 38 1.58 -3.71 -12.82
CA ILE A 38 0.29 -3.11 -12.45
C ILE A 38 0.00 -3.33 -10.96
N LEU A 39 -0.32 -2.22 -10.28
CA LEU A 39 -0.70 -2.17 -8.87
C LEU A 39 -2.13 -1.62 -8.74
N PRO A 40 -3.15 -2.47 -8.61
CA PRO A 40 -4.54 -2.04 -8.59
C PRO A 40 -4.92 -1.44 -7.23
N LEU A 41 -5.38 -0.19 -7.27
CA LEU A 41 -5.89 0.60 -6.13
C LEU A 41 -7.30 0.14 -5.69
N THR A 42 -7.40 -1.10 -5.22
CA THR A 42 -8.70 -1.70 -4.87
C THR A 42 -9.13 -1.44 -3.44
N LYS A 43 -8.18 -1.14 -2.54
CA LYS A 43 -8.43 -1.07 -1.10
C LYS A 43 -7.65 0.06 -0.47
N GLN A 44 -8.17 0.53 0.65
CA GLN A 44 -7.48 1.42 1.57
C GLN A 44 -7.72 0.94 2.99
N LEU A 45 -6.66 0.92 3.78
CA LEU A 45 -6.75 0.66 5.21
C LEU A 45 -7.33 1.90 5.91
N LYS A 46 -8.50 1.79 6.54
CA LYS A 46 -9.05 2.86 7.37
C LYS A 46 -9.02 2.44 8.83
N ARG A 47 -8.67 3.40 9.69
CA ARG A 47 -8.75 3.23 11.14
C ARG A 47 -10.14 3.69 11.61
N ASN A 48 -10.84 2.84 12.35
CA ASN A 48 -12.12 3.22 12.95
C ASN A 48 -11.90 4.05 14.24
N ARG A 49 -12.97 4.65 14.79
CA ARG A 49 -12.91 5.43 16.05
C ARG A 49 -12.41 4.62 17.25
N ARG A 50 -12.47 3.29 17.18
CA ARG A 50 -11.97 2.35 18.20
C ARG A 50 -10.51 1.92 17.96
N GLY A 51 -9.83 2.53 16.99
CA GLY A 51 -8.43 2.27 16.69
C GLY A 51 -8.16 1.03 15.84
N GLN A 52 -9.17 0.26 15.46
CA GLN A 52 -9.04 -0.97 14.67
C GLN A 52 -8.84 -0.65 13.18
N LEU A 53 -8.02 -1.45 12.51
CA LEU A 53 -7.74 -1.34 11.08
C LEU A 53 -8.76 -2.18 10.30
N TRP A 54 -9.50 -1.55 9.40
CA TRP A 54 -10.48 -2.22 8.55
C TRP A 54 -10.18 -1.94 7.07
N PRO A 55 -10.08 -2.99 6.22
CA PRO A 55 -9.87 -2.80 4.79
C PRO A 55 -11.18 -2.30 4.15
N ARG A 56 -11.17 -1.06 3.68
CA ARG A 56 -12.28 -0.50 2.90
C ARG A 56 -11.99 -0.74 1.42
N LYS A 57 -12.89 -1.41 0.71
CA LYS A 57 -12.82 -1.48 -0.75
C LYS A 57 -13.09 -0.10 -1.34
N ASN A 58 -12.26 0.32 -2.27
CA ASN A 58 -12.52 1.50 -3.08
C ASN A 58 -13.60 1.13 -4.12
N LYS A 59 -14.52 2.05 -4.37
CA LYS A 59 -15.60 1.89 -5.35
C LYS A 59 -15.11 2.57 -6.64
N ASN A 60 -14.22 1.90 -7.36
CA ASN A 60 -13.90 2.23 -8.75
C ASN A 60 -14.67 1.26 -9.64
#